data_AF-A0A850BBE2-F1
#
_entry.id   AF-A0A850BBE2-F1
#
_cell.length_a   1.000
_cell.length_b   1.000
_cell.length_c   1.000
_cell.angle_alpha   90.00
_cell.angle_beta   90.00
_cell.angle_gamma   90.00
#
_symmetry.space_group_name_H-M   'P 1'
#
loop_
_entity.id
_entity.type
_entity.pdbx_description
1 polymer ?
#
loop_
_entity_poly.entity_id
_entity_poly.type
_entity_poly.pdbx_seq_one_letter_code
_entity_poly.pdbx_strand_id
1 'polypeptide(L)'
;RRVGVAFLWEADRAFGPVSFEGLLARFPRLASRLDGALPDSAVRGSGPLERTATCPVADRLALLGDAAGYVDAITGEGISLALASARALGRILPDALAQGATKTSLRPYERALQKAFFRYEMLTRALLSLAKRPPLRRRVIRLLGRSPNLFKRVLQVAVG
;
A
#
# COMPACT_ATOMS: atom_id res chain seq x y z
N ARG A 1 -20.75 14.95 11.00
CA ARG A 1 -19.50 14.13 11.01
C ARG A 1 -19.49 13.32 9.73
N ARG A 2 -18.37 13.28 9.00
CA ARG A 2 -18.23 12.48 7.77
C ARG A 2 -17.32 11.29 8.03
N VAL A 3 -17.59 10.15 7.41
CA VAL A 3 -16.79 8.93 7.54
C VAL A 3 -16.57 8.34 6.15
N GLY A 4 -15.32 8.12 5.78
CA GLY A 4 -14.98 7.37 4.56
C GLY A 4 -15.07 5.87 4.83
N VAL A 5 -15.74 5.13 3.95
CA VAL A 5 -15.85 3.68 4.01
C VAL A 5 -15.28 3.12 2.72
N ALA A 6 -14.30 2.22 2.83
CA ALA A 6 -13.70 1.51 1.72
C ALA A 6 -13.72 0.01 2.02
N PHE A 7 -14.03 -0.78 1.01
CA PHE A 7 -14.00 -2.24 1.08
C PHE A 7 -12.94 -2.76 0.12
N LEU A 8 -12.11 -3.67 0.61
CA LEU A 8 -11.21 -4.49 -0.20
C LEU A 8 -11.79 -5.89 -0.28
N TRP A 9 -11.86 -6.43 -1.50
CA TRP A 9 -12.35 -7.78 -1.75
C TRP A 9 -11.50 -8.46 -2.82
N GLU A 10 -11.42 -9.79 -2.77
CA GLU A 10 -10.80 -10.59 -3.82
C GLU A 10 -11.90 -11.02 -4.81
N ALA A 11 -11.66 -10.84 -6.12
CA ALA A 11 -12.66 -11.05 -7.15
C ALA A 11 -13.08 -12.53 -7.29
N ASP A 12 -12.16 -13.45 -7.02
CA ASP A 12 -12.36 -14.91 -6.97
C ASP A 12 -13.19 -15.38 -5.78
N ARG A 13 -13.32 -14.55 -4.73
CA ARG A 13 -14.18 -14.81 -3.56
C ARG A 13 -15.49 -14.02 -3.57
N ALA A 14 -15.71 -13.18 -4.59
CA ALA A 14 -16.92 -12.39 -4.73
C ALA A 14 -18.04 -13.25 -5.34
N PHE A 15 -19.00 -13.67 -4.51
CA PHE A 15 -20.19 -14.39 -4.95
C PHE A 15 -21.24 -13.41 -5.51
N GLY A 16 -21.10 -13.01 -6.78
CA GLY A 16 -22.09 -12.20 -7.50
C GLY A 16 -21.67 -10.74 -7.82
N PRO A 17 -22.60 -9.92 -8.35
CA PRO A 17 -22.33 -8.51 -8.67
C PRO A 17 -21.95 -7.73 -7.42
N VAL A 18 -20.82 -7.04 -7.46
CA VAL A 18 -20.30 -6.29 -6.30
C VAL A 18 -21.00 -4.94 -6.19
N SER A 19 -21.71 -4.72 -5.08
CA SER A 19 -22.29 -3.42 -4.70
C SER A 19 -21.84 -3.00 -3.30
N PHE A 20 -21.92 -1.70 -3.02
CA PHE A 20 -21.58 -1.16 -1.70
C PHE A 20 -22.45 -1.77 -0.61
N GLU A 21 -23.75 -1.89 -0.87
CA GLU A 21 -24.75 -2.46 0.04
C GLU A 21 -24.49 -3.95 0.29
N GLY A 22 -24.16 -4.70 -0.77
CA GLY A 22 -23.84 -6.13 -0.67
C GLY A 22 -22.57 -6.38 0.15
N LEU A 23 -21.57 -5.51 0.03
CA LEU A 23 -20.36 -5.57 0.86
C LEU A 23 -20.65 -5.14 2.29
N LEU A 24 -21.42 -4.08 2.50
CA LEU A 24 -21.78 -3.58 3.83
C LEU A 24 -22.59 -4.60 4.64
N ALA A 25 -23.48 -5.35 3.99
CA ALA A 25 -24.27 -6.41 4.62
C ALA A 25 -23.40 -7.51 5.29
N ARG A 26 -22.16 -7.68 4.83
CA ARG A 26 -21.19 -8.63 5.42
C ARG A 26 -20.60 -8.14 6.75
N PHE A 27 -20.84 -6.89 7.13
CA PHE A 27 -20.33 -6.26 8.36
C PHE A 27 -21.48 -5.65 9.19
N PRO A 28 -22.29 -6.46 9.89
CA PRO A 28 -23.50 -5.99 10.57
C PRO A 28 -23.27 -4.85 11.58
N ARG A 29 -22.12 -4.89 12.28
CA ARG A 29 -21.75 -3.84 13.24
C ARG A 29 -21.35 -2.51 12.57
N LEU A 30 -20.85 -2.56 11.33
CA LEU A 30 -20.58 -1.35 10.55
C LEU A 30 -21.89 -0.80 9.98
N ALA A 31 -22.75 -1.68 9.45
CA ALA A 31 -24.07 -1.31 8.94
C ALA A 31 -24.89 -0.58 10.02
N SER A 32 -24.95 -1.10 11.25
CA SER A 32 -25.68 -0.44 12.34
C SER A 32 -25.11 0.92 12.76
N ARG A 33 -23.82 1.17 12.51
CA ARG A 33 -23.18 2.47 12.77
C ARG A 33 -23.41 3.49 11.67
N LEU A 34 -23.76 3.03 10.47
CA LEU A 34 -24.07 3.85 9.30
C LEU A 34 -25.58 3.99 9.07
N ASP A 35 -26.40 3.37 9.93
CA ASP A 35 -27.85 3.44 9.82
C ASP A 35 -28.35 4.89 9.90
N GLY A 36 -29.23 5.25 8.96
CA GLY A 36 -29.72 6.62 8.78
C GLY A 36 -28.70 7.64 8.25
N ALA A 37 -27.44 7.24 7.95
CA ALA A 37 -26.46 8.15 7.36
C ALA A 37 -26.74 8.38 5.87
N LEU A 38 -26.74 9.64 5.44
CA LEU A 38 -26.86 9.99 4.02
C LEU A 38 -25.52 9.85 3.30
N PRO A 39 -25.49 9.32 2.06
CA PRO A 39 -24.29 9.32 1.24
C PRO A 39 -23.79 10.74 0.97
N ASP A 40 -22.52 11.01 1.30
CA ASP A 40 -21.84 12.29 1.04
C ASP A 40 -21.09 12.30 -0.32
N SER A 41 -20.97 11.14 -0.97
CA SER A 41 -20.30 10.98 -2.27
C SER A 41 -20.85 9.79 -3.05
N ALA A 42 -20.62 9.80 -4.37
CA ALA A 42 -20.91 8.66 -5.21
C ALA A 42 -19.97 7.49 -4.89
N VAL A 43 -20.51 6.27 -4.92
CA VAL A 43 -19.72 5.04 -4.78
C VAL A 43 -18.70 4.98 -5.93
N ARG A 44 -17.44 4.73 -5.58
CA ARG A 44 -16.34 4.55 -6.53
C ARG A 44 -15.72 3.19 -6.31
N GLY A 45 -15.31 2.55 -7.40
CA GLY A 45 -14.55 1.30 -7.37
C GLY A 45 -13.40 1.39 -8.35
N SER A 46 -12.27 0.80 -7.98
CA SER A 46 -11.12 0.61 -8.86
C SER A 46 -10.54 -0.77 -8.63
N GLY A 47 -10.10 -1.41 -9.69
CA GLY A 47 -9.40 -2.67 -9.62
C GLY A 47 -9.04 -3.19 -11.01
N PRO A 48 -8.18 -4.21 -11.09
CA PRO A 48 -7.40 -4.80 -9.99
C PRO A 48 -6.30 -3.86 -9.50
N LEU A 49 -6.08 -3.84 -8.18
CA LEU A 49 -5.16 -2.90 -7.53
C LEU A 49 -3.70 -3.36 -7.56
N GLU A 50 -3.43 -4.66 -7.38
CA GLU A 50 -2.07 -5.20 -7.35
C GLU A 50 -1.46 -5.27 -8.76
N ARG A 51 -0.91 -4.14 -9.21
CA ARG A 51 -0.22 -4.00 -10.49
C ARG A 51 1.20 -3.51 -10.25
N THR A 52 2.15 -4.19 -10.87
CA THR A 52 3.58 -3.85 -10.79
C THR A 52 4.13 -3.69 -12.19
N ALA A 53 4.85 -2.60 -12.45
CA ALA A 53 5.55 -2.42 -13.72
C ALA A 53 6.81 -3.31 -13.75
N THR A 54 6.95 -4.15 -14.76
CA THR A 54 8.14 -4.97 -14.96
C THR A 54 9.35 -4.17 -15.43
N CYS A 55 9.11 -3.00 -16.05
CA CYS A 55 10.12 -2.06 -16.52
C CYS A 55 9.74 -0.64 -16.09
N PRO A 56 10.09 -0.21 -14.87
CA PRO A 56 9.76 1.13 -14.36
C PRO A 56 10.61 2.24 -14.99
N VAL A 57 11.63 1.91 -15.80
CA VAL A 57 12.49 2.87 -16.49
C VAL A 57 12.73 2.50 -17.96
N ALA A 58 12.79 3.51 -18.81
CA ALA A 58 13.21 3.45 -20.21
C ALA A 58 13.93 4.76 -20.59
N ASP A 59 14.37 4.89 -21.85
CA ASP A 59 14.97 6.13 -22.31
C ASP A 59 13.99 7.29 -22.13
N ARG A 60 14.42 8.29 -21.35
CA ARG A 60 13.66 9.50 -20.99
C ARG A 60 12.33 9.23 -20.28
N LEU A 61 12.20 8.07 -19.63
CA LEU A 61 10.98 7.67 -18.92
C LEU A 61 11.31 6.99 -17.59
N ALA A 62 10.67 7.47 -16.52
CA ALA A 62 10.69 6.84 -15.21
C ALA A 62 9.27 6.85 -14.63
N LEU A 63 8.78 5.68 -14.25
CA LEU A 63 7.50 5.51 -13.56
C LEU A 63 7.69 5.71 -12.06
N LEU A 64 6.72 6.34 -11.40
CA LEU A 64 6.78 6.68 -9.98
C LEU A 64 5.45 6.41 -9.28
N GLY A 65 5.52 6.09 -7.99
CA GLY A 65 4.34 5.79 -7.17
C GLY A 65 3.55 4.63 -7.77
N ASP A 66 2.23 4.75 -7.76
CA ASP A 66 1.32 3.70 -8.27
C ASP A 66 1.56 3.36 -9.75
N ALA A 67 2.16 4.27 -10.54
CA ALA A 67 2.55 3.97 -11.92
C ALA A 67 3.73 2.99 -12.01
N ALA A 68 4.65 3.02 -11.04
CA ALA A 68 5.79 2.11 -10.97
C ALA A 68 5.39 0.76 -10.34
N GLY A 69 4.41 0.80 -9.44
CA GLY A 69 3.78 -0.36 -8.85
C GLY A 69 2.93 0.05 -7.66
N TYR A 70 1.76 -0.55 -7.54
CA TYR A 70 0.87 -0.37 -6.41
C TYR A 70 1.15 -1.45 -5.37
N VAL A 71 1.18 -1.07 -4.09
CA VAL A 71 1.16 -2.06 -3.01
C VAL A 71 0.12 -1.72 -1.97
N ASP A 72 -0.69 -2.74 -1.68
CA ASP A 72 -1.70 -2.90 -0.63
C ASP A 72 -2.16 -1.65 0.15
N ALA A 73 -3.46 -1.33 0.05
CA ALA A 73 -4.09 -0.22 0.78
C ALA A 73 -4.21 -0.42 2.30
N ILE A 74 -3.93 -1.60 2.84
CA ILE A 74 -4.21 -1.92 4.25
C ILE A 74 -3.33 -1.13 5.24
N THR A 75 -2.10 -0.79 4.88
CA THR A 75 -1.18 -0.03 5.76
C THR A 75 -1.23 1.49 5.53
N GLY A 76 -1.91 1.95 4.48
CA GLY A 76 -1.94 3.37 4.09
C GLY A 76 -0.58 3.90 3.59
N GLU A 77 0.34 3.02 3.25
CA GLU A 77 1.74 3.37 2.95
C GLU A 77 1.99 3.73 1.47
N GLY A 78 1.00 3.66 0.59
CA GLY A 78 1.16 4.01 -0.83
C GLY A 78 1.75 5.42 -1.03
N ILE A 79 1.36 6.38 -0.21
CA ILE A 79 1.94 7.74 -0.21
C ILE A 79 3.39 7.72 0.27
N SER A 80 3.71 6.99 1.33
CA SER A 80 5.08 6.85 1.84
C SER A 80 6.02 6.26 0.79
N LEU A 81 5.58 5.22 0.09
CA LEU A 81 6.34 4.59 -1.00
C LEU A 81 6.49 5.54 -2.19
N ALA A 82 5.44 6.26 -2.58
CA ALA A 82 5.50 7.26 -3.63
C ALA A 82 6.49 8.38 -3.30
N LEU A 83 6.49 8.89 -2.07
CA LEU A 83 7.43 9.92 -1.61
C LEU A 83 8.86 9.40 -1.52
N ALA A 84 9.06 8.18 -1.02
CA ALA A 84 10.38 7.54 -0.99
C ALA A 84 10.94 7.37 -2.41
N SER A 85 10.08 6.95 -3.35
CA SER A 85 10.41 6.81 -4.77
C SER A 85 10.74 8.17 -5.41
N ALA A 86 9.96 9.21 -5.13
CA ALA A 86 10.20 10.58 -5.59
C ALA A 86 11.55 11.12 -5.13
N ARG A 87 11.86 10.92 -3.84
CA ARG A 87 13.15 11.30 -3.28
C ARG A 87 14.31 10.53 -3.90
N ALA A 88 14.14 9.24 -4.16
CA ALA A 88 15.16 8.43 -4.82
C ALA A 88 15.41 8.89 -6.27
N LEU A 89 14.34 9.13 -7.04
CA LEU A 89 14.42 9.65 -8.40
C LEU A 89 15.07 11.04 -8.41
N GLY A 90 14.61 11.97 -7.57
CA GLY A 90 15.13 13.33 -7.50
C GLY A 90 16.64 13.42 -7.21
N ARG A 91 17.20 12.45 -6.48
CA ARG A 91 18.64 12.37 -6.21
C ARG A 91 19.47 11.97 -7.43
N ILE A 92 18.93 11.13 -8.30
CA ILE A 92 19.67 10.61 -9.46
C ILE A 92 19.39 11.41 -10.74
N LEU A 93 18.30 12.18 -10.76
CA LEU A 93 17.79 12.82 -11.96
C LEU A 93 18.78 13.81 -12.58
N PRO A 94 19.51 14.66 -11.83
CA PRO A 94 20.47 15.59 -12.42
C PRO A 94 21.57 14.88 -13.22
N ASP A 95 22.21 13.86 -12.63
CA ASP A 95 23.27 13.08 -13.28
C ASP A 95 22.72 12.28 -14.46
N ALA A 96 21.52 11.71 -14.32
CA ALA A 96 20.87 10.98 -15.39
C ALA A 96 20.53 11.89 -16.58
N LEU A 97 20.01 13.10 -16.34
CA LEU A 97 19.71 14.08 -17.38
C LEU A 97 20.98 14.53 -18.11
N ALA A 98 22.08 14.76 -17.38
CA ALA A 98 23.39 15.10 -17.99
C ALA A 98 23.90 13.98 -18.93
N GLN A 99 23.52 12.74 -18.67
CA GLN A 99 23.84 11.56 -19.50
C GLN A 99 22.75 11.23 -20.54
N GLY A 100 21.84 12.16 -20.81
CA GLY A 100 20.78 12.00 -21.82
C GLY A 100 19.53 11.23 -21.35
N ALA A 101 19.44 10.93 -20.06
CA ALA A 101 18.36 10.17 -19.42
C ALA A 101 18.08 8.82 -20.08
N THR A 102 19.13 8.09 -20.44
CA THR A 102 19.01 6.74 -20.98
C THR A 102 18.54 5.75 -19.90
N LYS A 103 18.03 4.60 -20.31
CA LYS A 103 17.71 3.49 -19.40
C LYS A 103 18.89 3.14 -18.49
N THR A 104 20.11 3.19 -19.02
CA THR A 104 21.33 2.88 -18.27
C THR A 104 21.58 3.91 -17.15
N SER A 105 21.43 5.20 -17.45
CA SER A 105 21.62 6.26 -16.44
C SER A 105 20.48 6.30 -15.40
N LEU A 106 19.30 5.79 -15.73
CA LEU A 106 18.15 5.65 -14.81
C LEU A 106 18.14 4.33 -14.01
N ARG A 107 18.99 3.35 -14.35
CA ARG A 107 19.07 2.05 -13.67
C ARG A 107 19.32 2.14 -12.14
N PRO A 108 20.08 3.12 -11.61
CA PRO A 108 20.21 3.30 -10.17
C PRO A 108 18.86 3.54 -9.47
N TYR A 109 17.93 4.26 -10.11
CA TYR A 109 16.58 4.47 -9.59
C TYR A 109 15.76 3.18 -9.61
N GLU A 110 15.79 2.41 -10.71
CA GLU A 110 15.12 1.11 -10.78
C GLU A 110 15.56 0.19 -9.62
N ARG A 111 16.86 0.15 -9.29
CA ARG A 111 17.36 -0.62 -8.15
C ARG A 111 16.85 -0.11 -6.80
N ALA A 112 16.82 1.21 -6.62
CA ALA A 112 16.30 1.83 -5.40
C ALA A 112 14.81 1.51 -5.22
N LEU A 113 14.06 1.57 -6.32
CA LEU A 113 12.65 1.24 -6.38
C LEU A 113 12.41 -0.23 -5.99
N GLN A 114 13.12 -1.17 -6.63
CA GLN A 114 13.02 -2.60 -6.31
C GLN A 114 13.33 -2.88 -4.84
N LYS A 115 14.37 -2.28 -4.27
CA LYS A 115 14.71 -2.43 -2.85
C LYS A 115 13.59 -1.94 -1.92
N ALA A 116 12.93 -0.84 -2.26
CA ALA A 116 11.79 -0.33 -1.50
C ALA A 116 10.59 -1.29 -1.58
N PHE A 117 10.26 -1.78 -2.79
CA PHE A 117 9.19 -2.76 -2.98
C PHE A 117 9.45 -4.09 -2.23
N PHE A 118 10.67 -4.64 -2.27
CA PHE A 118 11.00 -5.88 -1.55
C PHE A 118 10.83 -5.75 -0.03
N ARG A 119 11.27 -4.62 0.55
CA ARG A 119 11.11 -4.35 1.99
C ARG A 119 9.64 -4.30 2.36
N TYR A 120 8.85 -3.62 1.54
CA TYR A 120 7.41 -3.50 1.73
C TYR A 120 6.71 -4.86 1.64
N GLU A 121 6.99 -5.62 0.59
CA GLU A 121 6.40 -6.94 0.39
C GLU A 121 6.71 -7.88 1.57
N MET A 122 7.94 -7.83 2.09
CA MET A 122 8.34 -8.59 3.27
C MET A 122 7.53 -8.19 4.51
N LEU A 123 7.31 -6.89 4.75
CA LEU A 123 6.52 -6.39 5.86
C LEU A 123 5.05 -6.83 5.76
N THR A 124 4.44 -6.66 4.58
CA THR A 124 3.05 -7.07 4.33
C THR A 124 2.89 -8.58 4.51
N ARG A 125 3.78 -9.39 3.94
CA ARG A 125 3.78 -10.85 4.14
C ARG A 125 3.93 -11.22 5.62
N ALA A 126 4.79 -10.54 6.37
CA ALA A 126 4.96 -10.78 7.81
C ALA A 126 3.69 -10.43 8.60
N LEU A 127 3.06 -9.29 8.32
CA LEU A 127 1.82 -8.85 8.95
C LEU A 127 0.65 -9.79 8.64
N LEU A 128 0.47 -10.18 7.37
CA LEU A 128 -0.56 -11.13 6.96
C LEU A 128 -0.32 -12.51 7.59
N SER A 129 0.93 -12.96 7.65
CA SER A 129 1.29 -14.23 8.31
C SER A 129 1.01 -14.20 9.82
N LEU A 130 1.26 -13.06 10.48
CA LEU A 130 0.89 -12.85 11.88
C LEU A 130 -0.64 -12.81 12.06
N ALA A 131 -1.36 -12.15 11.15
CA ALA A 131 -2.81 -12.05 11.19
C ALA A 131 -3.50 -13.42 11.08
N LYS A 132 -2.94 -14.33 10.28
CA LYS A 132 -3.35 -15.74 10.13
C LYS A 132 -3.10 -16.59 11.39
N ARG A 133 -2.39 -16.09 12.42
CA ARG A 133 -2.08 -16.81 13.67
C ARG A 133 -2.63 -16.06 14.90
N PRO A 134 -3.92 -16.23 15.25
CA PRO A 134 -4.60 -15.48 16.31
C PRO A 134 -3.91 -15.42 17.68
N PRO A 135 -3.34 -16.51 18.24
CA PRO A 135 -2.69 -16.45 19.55
C PRO A 135 -1.39 -15.64 19.53
N LEU A 136 -0.61 -15.73 18.45
CA LEU A 136 0.61 -14.95 18.26
C LEU A 136 0.30 -13.47 18.06
N ARG A 137 -0.68 -13.15 17.19
CA ARG A 137 -1.18 -11.78 16.99
C ARG A 137 -1.55 -11.12 18.32
N ARG A 138 -2.33 -11.79 19.17
CA ARG A 138 -2.74 -11.27 20.49
C ARG A 138 -1.57 -11.06 21.45
N ARG A 139 -0.51 -11.86 21.37
CA ARG A 139 0.70 -11.65 22.20
C ARG A 139 1.51 -10.47 21.68
N VAL A 140 1.77 -10.40 20.37
CA VAL A 140 2.52 -9.31 19.74
C VAL A 140 1.85 -7.96 19.99
N ILE A 141 0.53 -7.85 19.77
CA ILE A 141 -0.21 -6.60 20.02
C ILE A 141 -0.13 -6.19 21.50
N ARG A 142 -0.28 -7.12 22.44
CA ARG A 142 -0.16 -6.81 23.88
C ARG A 142 1.24 -6.37 24.27
N LEU A 143 2.28 -6.98 23.72
CA LEU A 143 3.67 -6.59 23.97
C LEU A 143 3.96 -5.20 23.40
N LEU A 144 3.57 -4.94 22.15
CA LEU A 144 3.74 -3.63 21.52
C LEU A 144 2.96 -2.53 22.25
N GLY A 145 1.73 -2.83 22.70
CA GLY A 145 0.91 -1.90 23.49
C GLY A 145 1.46 -1.61 24.89
N ARG A 146 2.27 -2.50 25.46
CA ARG A 146 2.93 -2.32 26.77
C ARG A 146 4.30 -1.66 26.68
N SER A 147 4.86 -1.52 25.48
CA SER A 147 6.23 -1.04 25.30
C SER A 147 6.34 -0.08 24.11
N PRO A 148 6.14 1.23 24.33
CA PRO A 148 6.24 2.25 23.29
C PRO A 148 7.58 2.24 22.54
N ASN A 149 8.69 1.96 23.23
CA ASN A 149 10.01 1.83 22.60
C ASN A 149 10.11 0.64 21.64
N LEU A 150 9.48 -0.48 21.98
CA LEU A 150 9.47 -1.67 21.13
C LEU A 150 8.61 -1.43 19.89
N PHE A 151 7.45 -0.80 20.07
CA PHE A 151 6.60 -0.36 18.97
C PHE A 151 7.31 0.60 18.04
N LYS A 152 8.03 1.59 18.58
CA LYS A 152 8.84 2.53 17.80
C LYS A 152 9.96 1.84 17.00
N ARG A 153 10.65 0.85 17.59
CA ARG A 153 11.68 0.07 16.88
C ARG A 153 11.10 -0.74 15.73
N VAL A 154 9.95 -1.38 15.93
CA VAL A 154 9.25 -2.12 14.87
C VAL A 154 8.84 -1.17 13.74
N LEU A 155 8.29 0.00 14.06
CA LEU A 155 7.97 1.03 13.07
C LEU A 155 9.20 1.55 12.32
N GLN A 156 10.33 1.75 12.99
CA GLN A 156 11.57 2.18 12.33
C GLN A 156 12.09 1.15 11.33
N VAL A 157 11.94 -0.14 11.62
CA VAL A 157 12.30 -1.22 10.68
C VAL A 157 11.30 -1.32 9.53
N ALA A 158 10.02 -1.07 9.79
CA ALA A 158 8.96 -1.08 8.79
C ALA A 158 9.05 0.10 7.80
N VAL A 159 9.43 1.30 8.28
CA VAL A 159 9.41 2.55 7.49
C VAL A 159 10.83 2.97 7.01
N GLY A 160 11.88 2.26 7.42
CA GLY A 160 13.30 2.60 7.15
C GLY A 160 13.94 1.99 5.90
#